data_AF-A0A401NMM0-F1
#
_entry.id   AF-A0A401NMM0-F1
#
_cell.length_a   1.000
_cell.length_b   1.000
_cell.length_c   1.000
_cell.angle_alpha   90.00
_cell.angle_beta   90.00
_cell.angle_gamma   90.00
#
_symmetry.space_group_name_H-M   'P 1'
#
loop_
_entity.id
_entity.type
_entity.pdbx_description
1 polymer ?
#
loop_
_entity_poly.entity_id
_entity_poly.type
_entity_poly.pdbx_seq_one_letter_code
_entity_poly.pdbx_strand_id
1 'polypeptide(L)'
;VQICNLTCTQHWVVYLKLLQEAIWPGGTLPKWPKPVRTQEQKAQTQELAFHCLMKMLPALVPEILGEEGYKKTWQLVLESLQDPMINRHLIYCIWDLLLEFLIPEASSEEFQKSLLACASGSSEKILI
;
A
#
# COMPACT_ATOMS: atom_id res chain seq x y z
N VAL A 1 21.35 13.64 2.77
CA VAL A 1 21.38 12.17 2.64
C VAL A 1 21.26 11.85 1.15
N GLN A 2 22.23 11.18 0.54
CA GLN A 2 22.10 10.77 -0.87
C GLN A 2 21.00 9.72 -0.99
N ILE A 3 20.16 9.83 -2.02
CA ILE A 3 19.00 8.94 -2.27
C ILE A 3 19.44 7.47 -2.33
N CYS A 4 20.63 7.20 -2.85
CA CYS A 4 21.25 5.88 -2.93
C CYS A 4 21.37 5.18 -1.56
N ASN A 5 21.54 5.95 -0.47
CA ASN A 5 21.62 5.39 0.88
C ASN A 5 20.25 4.93 1.38
N LEU A 6 19.15 5.54 0.92
CA LEU A 6 17.81 5.15 1.34
C LEU A 6 17.43 3.78 0.80
N THR A 7 17.87 3.42 -0.42
CA THR A 7 17.51 2.18 -1.11
C THR A 7 18.63 1.14 -1.13
N CYS A 8 19.68 1.30 -0.33
CA CYS A 8 20.74 0.30 -0.25
C CYS A 8 20.27 -0.93 0.54
N THR A 9 20.88 -2.09 0.26
CA THR A 9 20.49 -3.39 0.84
C THR A 9 20.41 -3.38 2.37
N GLN A 10 21.30 -2.62 3.04
CA GLN A 10 21.32 -2.53 4.50
C GLN A 10 20.05 -1.90 5.06
N HIS A 11 19.53 -0.84 4.42
CA HIS A 11 18.29 -0.18 4.85
C HIS A 11 17.05 -0.97 4.43
N TRP A 12 17.10 -1.72 3.32
CA TRP A 12 16.02 -2.63 2.95
C TRP A 12 15.73 -3.66 4.03
N VAL A 13 16.76 -4.25 4.65
CA VAL A 13 16.56 -5.18 5.78
C VAL A 13 15.82 -4.50 6.93
N VAL A 14 16.14 -3.23 7.22
CA VAL A 14 15.46 -2.45 8.26
C VAL A 14 14.01 -2.19 7.87
N TYR A 15 13.73 -1.75 6.64
CA TYR A 15 12.36 -1.49 6.20
C TYR A 15 11.51 -2.75 6.14
N LEU A 16 12.06 -3.87 5.68
CA LEU A 16 11.35 -5.15 5.67
C LEU A 16 11.01 -5.62 7.08
N LYS A 17 11.93 -5.45 8.04
CA LYS A 17 11.65 -5.72 9.45
C LYS A 17 10.59 -4.79 10.02
N LEU A 18 10.66 -3.49 9.74
CA LEU A 18 9.65 -2.52 10.18
C LEU A 18 8.27 -2.84 9.60
N LEU A 19 8.22 -3.21 8.32
CA LEU A 19 7.00 -3.61 7.64
C LEU A 19 6.44 -4.91 8.23
N GLN A 20 7.31 -5.90 8.46
CA GLN A 20 6.94 -7.13 9.14
C GLN A 20 6.33 -6.83 10.50
N GLU A 21 6.99 -6.04 11.35
CA GLU A 21 6.46 -5.71 12.68
C GLU A 21 5.18 -4.86 12.63
N ALA A 22 5.00 -4.02 11.61
CA ALA A 22 3.80 -3.22 11.43
C ALA A 22 2.57 -4.03 11.01
N ILE A 23 2.77 -5.08 10.19
CA ILE A 23 1.67 -5.91 9.66
C ILE A 23 1.47 -7.15 10.55
N TRP A 24 2.56 -7.80 10.96
CA TRP A 24 2.65 -9.04 11.71
C TRP A 24 3.69 -8.90 12.84
N PRO A 25 3.30 -8.34 14.00
CA PRO A 25 4.20 -8.23 15.14
C PRO A 25 4.84 -9.59 15.50
N GLY A 26 6.16 -9.62 15.62
CA GLY A 26 6.92 -10.86 15.85
C GLY A 26 6.90 -11.85 14.68
N GLY A 27 6.51 -11.42 13.48
CA GLY A 27 6.45 -12.24 12.27
C GLY A 27 5.32 -13.26 12.24
N THR A 28 4.35 -13.17 13.15
CA THR A 28 3.23 -14.12 13.22
C THR A 28 1.93 -13.50 12.73
N LEU A 29 1.21 -14.22 11.88
CA LEU A 29 -0.14 -13.83 11.48
C LEU A 29 -1.06 -13.88 12.71
N PRO A 30 -1.75 -12.78 13.08
CA PRO A 30 -2.69 -12.79 14.18
C PRO A 30 -3.72 -13.90 14.03
N LYS A 31 -3.94 -14.67 15.10
CA LYS A 31 -4.96 -15.73 15.15
C LYS A 31 -6.39 -15.20 14.98
N TRP A 32 -6.58 -13.92 15.31
CA TRP A 32 -7.86 -13.23 15.29
C TRP A 32 -7.77 -11.99 14.41
N PRO A 33 -8.81 -11.68 13.63
CA PRO A 33 -8.85 -10.44 12.87
C PRO A 33 -8.75 -9.24 13.81
N LYS A 34 -8.08 -8.18 13.34
CA LYS A 34 -8.00 -6.93 14.09
C LYS A 34 -9.42 -6.41 14.35
N PRO A 35 -9.71 -5.92 15.58
CA PRO A 35 -11.01 -5.32 15.86
C PRO A 35 -11.33 -4.22 14.87
N VAL A 36 -12.58 -4.18 14.40
CA VAL A 36 -13.04 -3.12 13.50
C VAL A 36 -12.98 -1.80 14.26
N ARG A 37 -12.33 -0.80 13.66
CA ARG A 37 -12.23 0.55 14.23
C ARG A 37 -13.62 1.17 14.38
N THR A 38 -13.86 1.81 15.53
CA THR A 38 -15.09 2.58 15.77
C THR A 38 -15.12 3.83 14.89
N GLN A 39 -16.30 4.44 14.74
CA GLN A 39 -16.45 5.64 13.94
C GLN A 39 -15.70 6.83 14.54
N GLU A 40 -15.65 6.91 15.87
CA GLU A 40 -14.91 7.94 16.61
C GLU A 40 -13.40 7.77 16.38
N GLN A 41 -12.88 6.55 16.45
CA GLN A 41 -11.48 6.27 16.15
C GLN A 41 -11.11 6.64 14.71
N LYS A 42 -12.04 6.42 13.76
CA LYS A 42 -11.90 6.85 12.36
C LYS A 42 -11.79 8.36 12.24
N ALA A 43 -12.75 9.09 12.80
CA ALA A 43 -12.75 10.55 12.78
C ALA A 43 -11.50 11.15 13.42
N GLN A 44 -11.10 10.67 14.61
CA GLN A 44 -9.90 11.15 15.31
C GLN A 44 -8.62 10.94 14.49
N THR A 45 -8.47 9.76 13.87
CA THR A 45 -7.28 9.50 13.04
C THR A 45 -7.30 10.35 11.77
N GLN A 46 -8.47 10.57 11.18
CA GLN A 46 -8.62 11.43 10.00
C GLN A 46 -8.21 12.87 10.31
N GLU A 47 -8.63 13.42 11.45
CA GLU A 47 -8.27 14.78 11.87
C GLU A 47 -6.77 14.92 12.12
N LEU A 48 -6.18 13.95 12.85
CA LEU A 48 -4.74 13.93 13.09
C LEU A 48 -3.93 13.83 11.78
N ALA A 49 -4.36 12.96 10.86
CA ALA A 49 -3.73 12.81 9.56
C ALA A 49 -3.85 14.11 8.75
N PHE A 50 -5.02 14.74 8.72
CA PHE A 50 -5.24 16.01 8.04
C PHE A 50 -4.31 17.10 8.56
N HIS A 51 -4.19 17.24 9.88
CA HIS A 51 -3.28 18.20 10.50
C HIS A 51 -1.80 17.92 10.19
N CYS A 52 -1.42 16.64 10.13
CA CYS A 52 -0.08 16.24 9.71
C CYS A 52 0.19 16.60 8.25
N LEU A 53 -0.76 16.32 7.34
CA LEU A 53 -0.66 16.66 5.92
C LEU A 53 -0.52 18.16 5.71
N MET A 54 -1.27 18.97 6.46
CA MET A 54 -1.18 20.43 6.39
C MET A 54 0.23 20.96 6.69
N LYS A 55 1.01 20.22 7.49
CA LYS A 55 2.38 20.56 7.90
C LYS A 55 3.47 19.97 7.00
N MET A 56 3.11 19.18 5.98
CA MET A 56 4.09 18.49 5.13
C MET A 56 4.85 19.43 4.21
N LEU A 57 4.21 20.51 3.75
CA LEU A 57 4.82 21.45 2.81
C LEU A 57 5.29 22.73 3.53
N PRO A 58 6.33 23.40 3.01
CA PRO A 58 6.80 24.69 3.54
C PRO A 58 5.69 25.75 3.53
N ALA A 59 5.75 26.69 4.48
CA ALA A 59 4.75 27.76 4.66
C ALA A 59 4.51 28.62 3.40
N LEU A 60 5.50 28.71 2.51
CA LEU A 60 5.40 29.42 1.23
C LEU A 60 4.29 28.87 0.32
N VAL A 61 3.97 27.57 0.41
CA VAL A 61 2.94 26.95 -0.45
C VAL A 61 1.53 27.47 -0.12
N PRO A 62 1.06 27.43 1.15
CA PRO A 62 -0.19 28.08 1.53
C PRO A 62 -0.24 29.58 1.19
N GLU A 63 0.88 30.31 1.29
CA GLU A 63 0.92 31.74 0.94
C GLU A 63 0.65 32.00 -0.54
N ILE A 64 1.13 31.11 -1.42
CA ILE A 64 0.94 31.23 -2.88
C ILE A 64 -0.46 30.75 -3.30
N LEU A 65 -0.94 29.63 -2.76
CA LEU A 65 -2.24 29.05 -3.13
C LEU A 65 -3.43 29.64 -2.38
N GLY A 66 -3.18 30.36 -1.29
CA GLY A 66 -4.18 30.74 -0.30
C GLY A 66 -4.54 29.60 0.64
N GLU A 67 -4.79 29.92 1.92
CA GLU A 67 -5.07 28.94 2.97
C GLU A 67 -6.28 28.05 2.66
N GLU A 68 -7.36 28.61 2.12
CA GLU A 68 -8.56 27.83 1.79
C GLU A 68 -8.31 26.83 0.66
N GLY A 69 -7.57 27.24 -0.37
CA GLY A 69 -7.22 26.37 -1.50
C GLY A 69 -6.32 25.22 -1.02
N TYR A 70 -5.30 25.55 -0.24
CA TYR A 70 -4.39 24.58 0.35
C TYR A 70 -5.11 23.56 1.25
N LYS A 71 -6.02 24.04 2.11
CA LYS A 71 -6.86 23.20 2.96
C LYS A 71 -7.72 22.24 2.14
N LYS A 72 -8.41 22.75 1.10
CA LYS A 72 -9.24 21.94 0.20
C LYS A 72 -8.43 20.90 -0.56
N THR A 73 -7.23 21.24 -1.04
CA THR A 73 -6.33 20.29 -1.72
C THR A 73 -5.98 19.12 -0.83
N TRP A 74 -5.52 19.37 0.40
CA TRP A 74 -5.19 18.29 1.32
C TRP A 74 -6.41 17.49 1.76
N GLN A 75 -7.57 18.14 1.85
CA GLN A 75 -8.82 17.44 2.15
C GLN A 75 -9.17 16.47 1.01
N LEU A 76 -9.09 16.91 -0.23
CA LEU A 76 -9.31 16.07 -1.41
C LEU A 76 -8.31 14.90 -1.46
N VAL A 77 -7.03 15.15 -1.19
CA VAL A 77 -6.01 14.10 -1.11
C VAL A 77 -6.37 13.07 -0.03
N LEU A 78 -6.73 13.54 1.17
CA LEU A 78 -7.09 12.66 2.29
C LEU A 78 -8.38 11.88 2.03
N GLU A 79 -9.37 12.48 1.37
CA GLU A 79 -10.59 11.81 0.93
C GLU A 79 -10.28 10.73 -0.12
N SER A 80 -9.43 11.05 -1.10
CA SER A 80 -9.00 10.10 -2.14
C SER A 80 -8.24 8.90 -1.55
N LEU A 81 -7.37 9.15 -0.58
CA LEU A 81 -6.64 8.09 0.15
C LEU A 81 -7.54 7.23 1.04
N GLN A 82 -8.73 7.71 1.38
CA GLN A 82 -9.72 6.95 2.14
C GLN A 82 -10.73 6.22 1.25
N ASP A 83 -10.75 6.52 -0.05
CA ASP A 83 -11.66 5.88 -0.99
C ASP A 83 -11.28 4.40 -1.22
N PRO A 84 -12.19 3.45 -0.93
CA PRO A 84 -11.88 2.02 -1.03
C PRO A 84 -11.69 1.55 -2.48
N MET A 85 -12.32 2.21 -3.46
CA MET A 85 -12.19 1.85 -4.88
C MET A 85 -10.85 2.32 -5.44
N ILE A 86 -10.44 3.56 -5.14
CA ILE A 86 -9.11 4.08 -5.48
C ILE A 86 -8.03 3.19 -4.85
N ASN A 87 -8.16 2.90 -3.56
CA ASN A 87 -7.19 2.06 -2.85
C ASN A 87 -7.12 0.64 -3.41
N ARG A 88 -8.26 0.04 -3.77
CA ARG A 88 -8.29 -1.29 -4.41
C ARG A 88 -7.56 -1.27 -5.76
N HIS A 89 -7.79 -0.25 -6.57
CA HIS A 89 -7.10 -0.11 -7.86
C HIS A 89 -5.60 0.07 -7.66
N LEU A 90 -5.19 0.92 -6.71
CA LEU A 90 -3.78 1.14 -6.36
C LEU A 90 -3.07 -0.17 -5.99
N ILE A 91 -3.70 -1.04 -5.19
CA ILE A 91 -3.13 -2.34 -4.81
C ILE A 91 -2.93 -3.23 -6.04
N TYR A 92 -3.88 -3.26 -6.97
CA TYR A 92 -3.71 -4.05 -8.21
C TYR A 92 -2.60 -3.49 -9.10
N CYS A 93 -2.48 -2.18 -9.23
CA CYS A 93 -1.35 -1.58 -9.96
C CYS A 93 -0.01 -1.93 -9.31
N ILE A 94 0.10 -1.87 -7.98
CA ILE A 94 1.32 -2.29 -7.27
C ILE A 94 1.59 -3.77 -7.52
N TRP A 95 0.56 -4.62 -7.49
CA TRP A 95 0.74 -6.05 -7.76
C TRP A 95 1.20 -6.33 -9.19
N ASP A 96 0.64 -5.62 -10.16
CA ASP A 96 1.02 -5.75 -11.57
C ASP A 96 2.51 -5.42 -11.75
N LEU A 97 2.97 -4.30 -11.18
CA LEU A 97 4.38 -3.89 -11.20
C LEU A 97 5.30 -4.88 -10.48
N LEU A 98 4.86 -5.43 -9.34
CA LEU A 98 5.63 -6.43 -8.60
C LEU A 98 5.72 -7.76 -9.37
N LEU A 99 4.66 -8.19 -10.05
CA LEU A 99 4.68 -9.38 -10.87
C LEU A 99 5.59 -9.20 -12.08
N GLU A 100 5.53 -8.05 -12.76
CA GLU A 100 6.46 -7.71 -13.85
C GLU A 100 7.92 -7.76 -13.40
N PHE A 101 8.21 -7.28 -12.19
CA PHE A 101 9.56 -7.26 -11.65
C PHE A 101 10.04 -8.64 -11.13
N LEU A 102 9.21 -9.36 -10.37
CA LEU A 102 9.60 -10.59 -9.68
C LEU A 102 9.47 -11.84 -10.58
N ILE A 103 8.57 -11.81 -11.55
CA ILE A 103 8.25 -12.93 -12.45
C ILE A 103 8.14 -12.37 -13.88
N PRO A 104 9.25 -11.94 -14.49
CA PRO A 104 9.22 -11.38 -15.84
C PRO A 104 8.66 -12.37 -16.89
N GLU A 105 8.73 -13.68 -16.63
CA GLU A 105 8.13 -14.72 -17.46
C GLU A 105 6.60 -14.69 -17.45
N ALA A 106 5.97 -14.05 -16.46
CA ALA A 106 4.51 -13.91 -16.34
C ALA A 106 3.89 -13.18 -17.55
N SER A 107 4.66 -12.35 -18.25
CA SER A 107 4.24 -11.67 -19.48
C SER A 107 4.30 -12.56 -20.72
N SER A 108 4.93 -13.75 -20.65
CA SER A 108 5.02 -14.67 -21.78
C SER A 108 3.77 -15.54 -21.90
N GLU A 109 3.24 -15.65 -23.12
CA GLU A 109 2.05 -16.46 -23.37
C GLU A 109 2.30 -17.95 -23.08
N GLU A 110 3.51 -18.45 -23.33
CA GLU A 110 3.88 -19.84 -23.07
C GLU A 110 3.81 -20.17 -21.58
N PHE A 111 4.34 -19.29 -20.73
CA PHE A 111 4.29 -19.45 -19.28
C PHE A 111 2.86 -19.35 -18.76
N GLN A 112 2.06 -18.41 -19.27
CA GLN A 112 0.64 -18.30 -18.92
C GLN A 112 -0.14 -19.58 -19.29
N LYS A 113 0.07 -20.10 -20.50
CA LYS A 113 -0.55 -21.37 -20.96
C LYS A 113 -0.11 -22.55 -20.09
N SER A 114 1.19 -22.62 -19.73
CA SER A 114 1.73 -23.62 -18.82
C SER A 114 1.11 -23.54 -17.42
N LEU A 115 1.01 -22.34 -16.84
CA LEU A 115 0.39 -22.13 -15.53
C LEU A 115 -1.08 -22.54 -15.51
N LEU A 116 -1.84 -22.14 -16.53
CA LEU A 116 -3.25 -22.50 -16.67
C LEU A 116 -3.44 -24.02 -16.80
N ALA A 117 -2.56 -24.71 -17.53
CA ALA A 117 -2.56 -26.16 -17.63
C ALA A 117 -2.22 -26.86 -16.30
N CYS A 118 -1.26 -26.32 -15.53
CA CYS A 118 -0.96 -26.84 -14.18
C CYS A 118 -2.11 -26.62 -13.19
N ALA A 119 -2.76 -25.46 -13.26
CA ALA A 119 -3.89 -25.12 -12.40
C ALA A 119 -5.11 -26.01 -12.67
N SER A 120 -5.40 -26.32 -13.95
CA SER A 120 -6.51 -27.19 -14.32
C SER A 120 -6.28 -28.66 -13.94
N GLY A 121 -5.03 -29.16 -14.04
CA GLY A 121 -4.68 -30.53 -13.65
C GLY A 121 -4.65 -30.78 -12.13
N SER A 122 -4.68 -29.72 -11.31
CA SER A 122 -4.67 -29.84 -9.84
C SER A 122 -6.05 -30.12 -9.23
N SER A 123 -7.14 -29.81 -9.95
CA SER A 123 -8.51 -30.04 -9.48
C SER A 123 -8.92 -31.52 -9.49
N GLU A 124 -8.23 -32.39 -10.23
CA GLU A 124 -8.58 -33.81 -10.33
C GLU A 124 -8.04 -34.67 -9.17
N LYS A 125 -7.13 -34.15 -8.34
CA LYS A 125 -6.51 -34.93 -7.24
C LYS A 125 -7.18 -34.76 -5.87
N ILE A 126 -8.24 -33.95 -5.74
CA ILE A 126 -8.94 -33.72 -4.47
C ILE A 126 -10.28 -34.51 -4.38
N LEU A 127 -10.64 -35.28 -5.41
CA LEU A 127 -11.94 -35.96 -5.52
C LEU A 127 -11.86 -37.50 -5.52
N ILE A 128 -10.85 -38.09 -4.88
CA ILE A 128 -10.77 -39.54 -4.61
C ILE A 128 -10.52 -39.77 -3.12
#